data_AF-A0A1V5Y4E2-F1
#
_entry.id   AF-A0A1V5Y4E2-F1
#
_cell.length_a   1.000
_cell.length_b   1.000
_cell.length_c   1.000
_cell.angle_alpha   90.00
_cell.angle_beta   90.00
_cell.angle_gamma   90.00
#
_symmetry.space_group_name_H-M   'P 1'
#
loop_
_entity.id
_entity.type
_entity.pdbx_description
1 polymer ?
#
loop_
_entity_poly.entity_id
_entity_poly.type
_entity_poly.pdbx_seq_one_letter_code
_entity_poly.pdbx_strand_id
1 'polypeptide(L)'
;MKSVAILTLCLMLLFLTGCEIIYRIGAQTTPGITTKTNLTPMPSVTSSPEAHFRRIDFDGTIVIDMDLDGSHGTIGVIQNEDGTVTVEHTDGDEHFVNTIDPLYITECYIDDVTESDGFLELFVTGDMASDDYATHIYRFKDSVTEESVIYGIVKNAAGEGSLIVHETVDVFGTYGAECRYSLKDGLEFEVSSPYTVVQYEGFEERKITVIRDDLPAQAFLDGVEYEDVLLPAGTELLLIETDCKSYGLFTTEDNKIIRIAITKKPDEWGWFIDGISEEEWFDGLSYSG
;
A
#
# COMPACT_ATOMS: atom_id res chain seq x y z
N MET A 1 -67.17 15.12 48.98
CA MET A 1 -66.53 16.04 49.95
C MET A 1 -65.26 16.54 49.27
N LYS A 2 -65.34 17.70 48.57
CA LYS A 2 -64.76 19.02 48.95
C LYS A 2 -63.23 18.91 49.15
N SER A 3 -62.33 19.55 48.41
CA SER A 3 -62.33 20.88 47.77
C SER A 3 -61.19 20.92 46.69
N VAL A 4 -61.37 21.49 45.48
CA VAL A 4 -61.19 22.92 45.07
C VAL A 4 -59.71 23.34 45.23
N ALA A 5 -58.96 23.81 44.22
CA ALA A 5 -59.19 25.02 43.42
C ALA A 5 -58.09 25.19 42.31
N ILE A 6 -58.41 25.56 41.05
CA ILE A 6 -58.28 26.94 40.45
C ILE A 6 -56.96 27.08 39.65
N LEU A 7 -56.84 27.63 38.44
CA LEU A 7 -57.68 28.33 37.44
C LEU A 7 -56.87 28.23 36.10
N THR A 8 -57.41 27.88 34.92
CA THR A 8 -58.08 28.73 33.90
C THR A 8 -57.16 29.87 33.37
N LEU A 9 -56.95 30.12 32.06
CA LEU A 9 -57.96 30.48 31.06
C LEU A 9 -57.34 30.73 29.65
N CYS A 10 -57.97 30.14 28.61
CA CYS A 10 -58.26 30.59 27.22
C CYS A 10 -57.18 31.30 26.34
N LEU A 11 -57.25 31.34 25.00
CA LEU A 11 -58.40 31.37 24.09
C LEU A 11 -57.93 31.15 22.62
N MET A 12 -58.74 30.38 21.87
CA MET A 12 -59.12 30.41 20.44
C MET A 12 -58.14 30.63 19.26
N LEU A 13 -58.39 29.77 18.26
CA LEU A 13 -58.10 29.86 16.84
C LEU A 13 -58.48 31.20 16.18
N LEU A 14 -57.70 31.59 15.15
CA LEU A 14 -58.22 32.11 13.89
C LEU A 14 -57.23 31.86 12.74
N PHE A 15 -57.71 31.20 11.69
CA PHE A 15 -57.08 31.08 10.37
C PHE A 15 -57.11 32.43 9.64
N LEU A 16 -56.06 32.76 8.87
CA LEU A 16 -56.13 33.13 7.44
C LEU A 16 -54.77 33.60 6.89
N THR A 17 -54.38 32.97 5.77
CA THR A 17 -53.67 33.51 4.58
C THR A 17 -52.27 34.12 4.71
N GLY A 18 -51.29 33.35 4.20
CA GLY A 18 -50.47 33.72 3.05
C GLY A 18 -49.56 34.95 3.15
N CYS A 19 -48.26 34.70 3.29
CA CYS A 19 -47.21 35.44 2.56
C CYS A 19 -45.86 34.72 2.77
N GLU A 20 -45.15 34.42 1.68
CA GLU A 20 -43.73 34.06 1.73
C GLU A 20 -42.92 35.22 2.33
N ILE A 21 -42.04 34.94 3.29
CA ILE A 21 -40.98 35.86 3.70
C ILE A 21 -39.66 35.10 3.75
N ILE A 22 -38.82 35.46 2.79
CA ILE A 22 -37.38 35.24 2.72
C ILE A 22 -36.74 35.84 3.99
N TYR A 23 -35.98 35.03 4.74
CA TYR A 23 -35.03 35.56 5.73
C TYR A 23 -33.59 35.29 5.29
N ARG A 24 -32.93 36.37 4.85
CA ARG A 24 -31.48 36.53 4.93
C ARG A 24 -31.09 36.56 6.41
N ILE A 25 -30.23 35.66 6.86
CA ILE A 25 -29.56 35.78 8.15
C ILE A 25 -28.16 36.34 7.89
N GLY A 26 -27.93 37.53 8.45
CA GLY A 26 -26.66 38.25 8.39
C GLY A 26 -25.60 37.64 9.28
N ALA A 27 -24.36 37.95 8.95
CA ALA A 27 -23.16 37.61 9.68
C ALA A 27 -23.21 38.05 11.16
N GLN A 28 -22.89 37.11 12.06
CA GLN A 28 -22.34 37.42 13.37
C GLN A 28 -20.97 36.75 13.49
N THR A 29 -19.96 37.59 13.73
CA THR A 29 -18.57 37.25 13.98
C THR A 29 -18.40 36.63 15.36
N THR A 30 -17.80 35.45 15.43
CA THR A 30 -17.32 34.81 16.67
C THR A 30 -15.79 34.76 16.63
N PRO A 31 -15.06 34.89 17.77
CA PRO A 31 -13.62 35.13 17.77
C PRO A 31 -12.82 33.94 17.23
N GLY A 32 -11.75 34.27 16.49
CA GLY A 32 -10.92 33.30 15.79
C GLY A 32 -10.29 32.26 16.70
N ILE A 33 -10.63 31.00 16.43
CA ILE A 33 -9.73 29.88 16.71
C ILE A 33 -8.73 29.87 15.56
N THR A 34 -7.51 30.33 15.84
CA THR A 34 -6.39 30.16 14.92
C THR A 34 -5.96 28.69 14.99
N THR A 35 -6.63 27.81 14.26
CA THR A 35 -6.08 26.50 13.93
C THR A 35 -4.88 26.72 13.01
N LYS A 36 -3.67 26.66 13.56
CA LYS A 36 -2.48 26.38 12.76
C LYS A 36 -2.55 24.92 12.34
N THR A 37 -3.26 24.64 11.25
CA THR A 37 -3.16 23.38 10.53
C THR A 37 -1.81 23.35 9.80
N ASN A 38 -0.78 22.86 10.47
CA ASN A 38 0.39 22.29 9.80
C ASN A 38 0.22 20.77 9.81
N LEU A 39 -0.84 20.29 9.16
CA LEU A 39 -1.00 18.87 8.89
C LEU A 39 -0.80 18.68 7.41
N THR A 40 0.20 17.88 7.06
CA THR A 40 0.26 17.22 5.76
C THR A 40 -0.98 16.34 5.68
N PRO A 41 -1.90 16.57 4.72
CA PRO A 41 -3.03 15.69 4.55
C PRO A 41 -2.54 14.26 4.26
N MET A 42 -3.24 13.26 4.81
CA MET A 42 -3.18 11.90 4.30
C MET A 42 -3.23 11.96 2.76
N PRO A 43 -2.31 11.30 2.04
CA PRO A 43 -2.36 11.30 0.58
C PRO A 43 -3.74 10.79 0.16
N SER A 44 -4.50 11.68 -0.46
CA SER A 44 -5.74 11.29 -1.13
C SER A 44 -5.36 10.24 -2.17
N VAL A 45 -6.00 9.08 -2.12
CA VAL A 45 -5.98 8.13 -3.23
C VAL A 45 -6.75 8.77 -4.37
N THR A 46 -6.09 9.67 -5.10
CA THR A 46 -6.49 10.02 -6.45
C THR A 46 -6.13 8.83 -7.30
N SER A 47 -7.14 8.11 -7.77
CA SER A 47 -6.98 7.17 -8.88
C SER A 47 -6.47 7.98 -10.07
N SER A 48 -5.15 7.99 -10.27
CA SER A 48 -4.57 8.28 -11.57
C SER A 48 -5.20 7.30 -12.57
N PRO A 49 -5.46 7.67 -13.84
CA PRO A 49 -5.74 6.66 -14.85
C PRO A 49 -4.65 5.60 -14.76
N GLU A 50 -5.05 4.34 -14.56
CA GLU A 50 -4.12 3.20 -14.51
C GLU A 50 -3.31 3.22 -15.82
N ALA A 51 -2.02 3.53 -15.74
CA ALA A 51 -1.11 3.24 -16.83
C ALA A 51 -1.07 1.72 -16.96
N HIS A 52 -1.59 1.20 -18.06
CA HIS A 52 -1.64 -0.24 -18.28
C HIS A 52 -0.36 -0.65 -18.98
N PHE A 53 0.50 -1.33 -18.23
CA PHE A 53 1.66 -2.04 -18.75
C PHE A 53 1.35 -2.78 -20.05
N ARG A 54 2.23 -2.64 -21.04
CA ARG A 54 2.16 -3.46 -22.25
C ARG A 54 2.80 -4.81 -21.99
N ARG A 55 1.99 -5.87 -21.97
CA ARG A 55 2.47 -7.24 -21.80
C ARG A 55 3.30 -7.72 -23.00
N ILE A 56 4.35 -8.47 -22.71
CA ILE A 56 5.19 -9.19 -23.67
C ILE A 56 5.00 -10.70 -23.47
N ASP A 57 4.97 -11.46 -24.57
CA ASP A 57 4.93 -12.92 -24.55
C ASP A 57 6.35 -13.51 -24.37
N PHE A 58 6.48 -14.54 -23.53
CA PHE A 58 7.76 -15.10 -23.00
C PHE A 58 8.62 -15.89 -24.00
N ASP A 59 8.15 -16.00 -25.23
CA ASP A 59 8.78 -16.69 -26.35
C ASP A 59 8.74 -15.81 -27.61
N GLY A 60 8.51 -14.51 -27.42
CA GLY A 60 8.36 -13.53 -28.48
C GLY A 60 9.53 -12.54 -28.53
N THR A 61 9.79 -12.09 -29.75
CA THR A 61 10.55 -10.86 -29.99
C THR A 61 9.59 -9.78 -30.43
N ILE A 62 9.64 -8.61 -29.80
CA ILE A 62 8.87 -7.43 -30.20
C ILE A 62 9.79 -6.42 -30.90
N VAL A 63 9.24 -5.73 -31.89
CA VAL A 63 9.88 -4.54 -32.49
C VAL A 63 9.35 -3.32 -31.74
N ILE A 64 10.26 -2.50 -31.21
CA ILE A 64 9.89 -1.36 -30.35
C ILE A 64 10.95 -0.27 -30.41
N ASP A 65 10.49 0.96 -30.25
CA ASP A 65 11.29 2.17 -30.05
C ASP A 65 11.56 2.30 -28.55
N MET A 66 12.79 2.00 -28.11
CA MET A 66 13.13 1.80 -26.69
C MET A 66 13.48 3.12 -25.97
N ASP A 67 14.00 4.09 -26.71
CA ASP A 67 14.42 5.41 -26.24
C ASP A 67 13.53 6.55 -26.78
N LEU A 68 12.42 6.17 -27.45
CA LEU A 68 11.39 7.07 -27.97
C LEU A 68 11.94 8.11 -28.96
N ASP A 69 13.02 7.79 -29.66
CA ASP A 69 13.69 8.66 -30.63
C ASP A 69 13.15 8.50 -32.07
N GLY A 70 12.29 7.50 -32.30
CA GLY A 70 11.67 7.14 -33.57
C GLY A 70 12.38 6.00 -34.32
N SER A 71 13.56 5.58 -33.88
CA SER A 71 14.23 4.37 -34.33
C SER A 71 13.60 3.14 -33.66
N HIS A 72 13.76 1.97 -34.26
CA HIS A 72 13.15 0.75 -33.73
C HIS A 72 14.20 -0.33 -33.62
N GLY A 73 14.31 -0.87 -32.42
CA GLY A 73 15.08 -2.06 -32.09
C GLY A 73 14.19 -3.28 -31.98
N THR A 74 14.74 -4.32 -31.35
CA THR A 74 13.99 -5.49 -30.93
C THR A 74 14.29 -5.82 -29.49
N ILE A 75 13.30 -6.35 -28.77
CA ILE A 75 13.47 -6.93 -27.43
C ILE A 75 12.88 -8.35 -27.46
N GLY A 76 13.61 -9.32 -26.94
CA GLY A 76 13.15 -10.69 -26.71
C GLY A 76 13.39 -11.10 -25.26
N VAL A 77 12.42 -11.81 -24.69
CA VAL A 77 12.55 -12.48 -23.40
C VAL A 77 12.28 -13.95 -23.64
N ILE A 78 13.19 -14.82 -23.24
CA ILE A 78 13.18 -16.24 -23.59
C ILE A 78 13.39 -17.07 -22.32
N GLN A 79 12.42 -17.93 -21.99
CA GLN A 79 12.61 -18.96 -20.97
C GLN A 79 13.38 -20.15 -21.55
N ASN A 80 14.55 -20.45 -21.00
CA ASN A 80 15.36 -21.59 -21.41
C ASN A 80 14.93 -22.90 -20.74
N GLU A 81 15.25 -24.04 -21.35
CA GLU A 81 14.94 -25.38 -20.81
C GLU A 81 15.61 -25.67 -19.46
N ASP A 82 16.71 -24.99 -19.15
CA ASP A 82 17.44 -25.13 -17.88
C ASP A 82 16.90 -24.22 -16.75
N GLY A 83 15.83 -23.48 -17.02
CA GLY A 83 15.17 -22.58 -16.08
C GLY A 83 15.76 -21.16 -16.05
N THR A 84 16.86 -20.89 -16.75
CA THR A 84 17.36 -19.52 -16.92
C THR A 84 16.46 -18.71 -17.85
N VAL A 85 16.60 -17.38 -17.80
CA VAL A 85 15.91 -16.46 -18.70
C VAL A 85 16.94 -15.66 -19.48
N THR A 86 16.76 -15.56 -20.79
CA THR A 86 17.58 -14.71 -21.65
C THR A 86 16.78 -13.48 -22.04
N VAL A 87 17.35 -12.30 -21.82
CA VAL A 87 16.84 -11.02 -22.32
C VAL A 87 17.78 -10.53 -23.42
N GLU A 88 17.26 -10.46 -24.64
CA GLU A 88 18.01 -10.01 -25.82
C GLU A 88 17.42 -8.70 -26.33
N HIS A 89 18.27 -7.78 -26.78
CA HIS A 89 17.79 -6.65 -27.56
C HIS A 89 18.78 -6.20 -28.62
N THR A 90 18.25 -5.53 -29.63
CA THR A 90 19.04 -4.91 -30.70
C THR A 90 18.74 -3.42 -30.76
N ASP A 91 19.78 -2.62 -30.89
CA ASP A 91 19.70 -1.19 -31.17
C ASP A 91 20.62 -0.86 -32.35
N GLY A 92 20.04 -0.49 -33.48
CA GLY A 92 20.77 -0.38 -34.75
C GLY A 92 21.48 -1.68 -35.14
N ASP A 93 22.81 -1.63 -35.22
CA ASP A 93 23.68 -2.78 -35.54
C ASP A 93 24.18 -3.52 -34.28
N GLU A 94 23.88 -3.00 -33.08
CA GLU A 94 24.32 -3.57 -31.82
C GLU A 94 23.33 -4.63 -31.33
N HIS A 95 23.88 -5.67 -30.68
CA HIS A 95 23.11 -6.79 -30.13
C HIS A 95 23.64 -7.12 -28.74
N PHE A 96 22.72 -7.21 -27.80
CA PHE A 96 23.02 -7.37 -26.39
C PHE A 96 22.20 -8.53 -25.83
N VAL A 97 22.82 -9.26 -24.90
CA VAL A 97 22.24 -10.46 -24.31
C VAL A 97 22.56 -10.46 -22.82
N ASN A 98 21.53 -10.50 -21.99
CA ASN A 98 21.62 -10.72 -20.55
C ASN A 98 21.00 -12.09 -20.21
N THR A 99 21.52 -12.72 -19.15
CA THR A 99 21.00 -13.98 -18.65
C THR A 99 20.71 -13.84 -17.16
N ILE A 100 19.48 -14.15 -16.79
CA ILE A 100 19.02 -14.25 -15.42
C ILE A 100 19.18 -15.71 -14.98
N ASP A 101 19.80 -15.91 -13.81
CA ASP A 101 19.84 -17.20 -13.12
C ASP A 101 18.41 -17.77 -12.94
N PRO A 102 18.23 -19.06 -12.61
CA PRO A 102 16.93 -19.70 -12.73
C PRO A 102 15.76 -18.88 -12.16
N LEU A 103 14.85 -18.52 -13.06
CA LEU A 103 13.68 -17.69 -12.82
C LEU A 103 12.55 -18.23 -13.69
N TYR A 104 11.50 -18.74 -13.09
CA TYR A 104 10.31 -19.22 -13.81
C TYR A 104 9.40 -18.03 -14.08
N ILE A 105 9.46 -17.50 -15.30
CA ILE A 105 8.76 -16.26 -15.67
C ILE A 105 7.25 -16.47 -15.51
N THR A 106 6.62 -15.56 -14.78
CA THR A 106 5.16 -15.48 -14.65
C THR A 106 4.58 -14.32 -15.44
N GLU A 107 5.29 -13.20 -15.48
CA GLU A 107 4.80 -11.96 -16.08
C GLU A 107 5.97 -11.16 -16.70
N CYS A 108 5.70 -10.48 -17.81
CA CYS A 108 6.67 -9.64 -18.49
C CYS A 108 5.96 -8.44 -19.12
N TYR A 109 6.47 -7.25 -18.84
CA TYR A 109 5.85 -5.98 -19.18
C TYR A 109 6.88 -5.00 -19.70
N ILE A 110 6.44 -4.08 -20.56
CA ILE A 110 7.23 -2.91 -20.92
C ILE A 110 6.39 -1.66 -20.84
N ASP A 111 6.94 -0.59 -20.29
CA ASP A 111 6.30 0.72 -20.21
C ASP A 111 7.32 1.83 -19.98
N ASP A 112 6.93 3.08 -20.25
CA ASP A 112 7.68 4.27 -19.81
C ASP A 112 7.13 4.67 -18.44
N VAL A 113 7.68 4.08 -17.38
CA VAL A 113 7.21 4.38 -16.01
C VAL A 113 7.72 5.74 -15.58
N THR A 114 8.90 6.14 -16.05
CA THR A 114 9.54 7.42 -15.72
C THR A 114 9.40 8.41 -16.88
N GLU A 115 8.15 8.78 -17.24
CA GLU A 115 7.81 9.57 -18.45
C GLU A 115 8.70 10.80 -18.72
N SER A 116 9.23 11.42 -17.67
CA SER A 116 10.11 12.58 -17.78
C SER A 116 11.46 12.32 -18.46
N ASP A 117 11.88 11.06 -18.53
CA ASP A 117 13.19 10.69 -19.06
C ASP A 117 13.15 10.09 -20.47
N GLY A 118 11.99 9.57 -20.90
CA GLY A 118 11.72 9.14 -22.27
C GLY A 118 12.32 7.79 -22.64
N PHE A 119 12.56 6.89 -21.67
CA PHE A 119 13.07 5.55 -21.93
C PHE A 119 12.09 4.49 -21.44
N LEU A 120 11.99 3.38 -22.16
CA LEU A 120 11.17 2.25 -21.73
C LEU A 120 11.91 1.40 -20.69
N GLU A 121 11.17 0.94 -19.68
CA GLU A 121 11.57 -0.09 -18.74
C GLU A 121 10.89 -1.42 -19.07
N LEU A 122 11.70 -2.47 -19.20
CA LEU A 122 11.26 -3.86 -19.30
C LEU A 122 11.28 -4.49 -17.91
N PHE A 123 10.14 -5.02 -17.47
CA PHE A 123 9.96 -5.77 -16.24
C PHE A 123 9.84 -7.26 -16.57
N VAL A 124 10.68 -8.09 -15.96
CA VAL A 124 10.64 -9.55 -16.08
C VAL A 124 10.46 -10.13 -14.68
N THR A 125 9.27 -10.65 -14.41
CA THR A 125 8.88 -11.19 -13.11
C THR A 125 8.78 -12.70 -13.15
N GLY A 126 9.31 -13.36 -12.14
CA GLY A 126 9.15 -14.80 -11.98
C GLY A 126 9.46 -15.31 -10.58
N ASP A 127 9.23 -16.60 -10.40
CA ASP A 127 9.60 -17.34 -9.19
C ASP A 127 11.04 -17.82 -9.31
N MET A 128 11.92 -17.40 -8.39
CA MET A 128 13.30 -17.88 -8.34
C MET A 128 13.36 -19.29 -7.75
N ALA A 129 12.55 -19.56 -6.73
CA ALA A 129 12.30 -20.86 -6.13
C ALA A 129 11.28 -20.73 -4.99
N SER A 130 10.40 -21.72 -4.82
CA SER A 130 9.58 -21.87 -3.60
C SER A 130 8.72 -20.64 -3.25
N ASP A 131 8.14 -19.99 -4.27
CA ASP A 131 7.36 -18.75 -4.13
C ASP A 131 8.20 -17.51 -3.73
N ASP A 132 9.51 -17.54 -3.98
CA ASP A 132 10.40 -16.39 -3.86
C ASP A 132 10.41 -15.61 -5.19
N TYR A 133 9.48 -14.67 -5.33
CA TYR A 133 9.38 -13.87 -6.53
C TYR A 133 10.41 -12.74 -6.59
N ALA A 134 10.92 -12.48 -7.78
CA ALA A 134 11.72 -11.30 -8.09
C ALA A 134 11.27 -10.69 -9.42
N THR A 135 11.41 -9.37 -9.52
CA THR A 135 11.24 -8.62 -10.76
C THR A 135 12.59 -8.02 -11.17
N HIS A 136 13.11 -8.49 -12.30
CA HIS A 136 14.26 -7.91 -12.98
C HIS A 136 13.80 -6.77 -13.88
N ILE A 137 14.55 -5.68 -13.89
CA ILE A 137 14.15 -4.45 -14.56
C ILE A 137 15.30 -4.00 -15.42
N TYR A 138 15.05 -3.92 -16.72
CA TYR A 138 16.00 -3.48 -17.72
C TYR A 138 15.58 -2.12 -18.24
N ARG A 139 16.54 -1.23 -18.31
CA ARG A 139 16.39 0.06 -18.97
C ARG A 139 17.39 0.14 -20.11
N PHE A 140 16.93 0.64 -21.26
CA PHE A 140 17.72 0.75 -22.47
C PHE A 140 17.98 2.23 -22.74
N LYS A 141 19.19 2.69 -22.46
CA LYS A 141 19.57 4.10 -22.54
C LYS A 141 20.88 4.27 -23.27
N ASP A 142 20.89 5.07 -24.33
CA ASP A 142 22.12 5.39 -25.09
C ASP A 142 22.89 4.13 -25.55
N SER A 143 22.16 3.11 -26.02
CA SER A 143 22.70 1.77 -26.36
C SER A 143 23.38 1.03 -25.19
N VAL A 144 23.10 1.42 -23.95
CA VAL A 144 23.52 0.73 -22.73
C VAL A 144 22.32 0.07 -22.08
N THR A 145 22.49 -1.17 -21.65
CA THR A 145 21.53 -1.86 -20.80
C THR A 145 21.94 -1.70 -19.36
N GLU A 146 21.03 -1.14 -18.56
CA GLU A 146 21.16 -1.06 -17.13
C GLU A 146 20.14 -2.03 -16.50
N GLU A 147 20.54 -2.71 -15.43
CA GLU A 147 19.72 -3.73 -14.75
C GLU A 147 19.61 -3.42 -13.25
N SER A 148 18.40 -3.60 -12.72
CA SER A 148 18.09 -3.59 -11.30
C SER A 148 17.17 -4.76 -10.95
N VAL A 149 17.08 -5.09 -9.67
CA VAL A 149 16.20 -6.16 -9.17
C VAL A 149 15.47 -5.70 -7.92
N ILE A 150 14.18 -6.02 -7.86
CA ILE A 150 13.36 -5.89 -6.65
C ILE A 150 12.75 -7.25 -6.31
N TYR A 151 12.78 -7.60 -5.02
CA TYR A 151 12.08 -8.80 -4.54
C TYR A 151 10.58 -8.52 -4.48
N GLY A 152 9.80 -9.48 -4.96
CA GLY A 152 8.36 -9.33 -5.16
C GLY A 152 7.95 -9.20 -6.63
N ILE A 153 6.65 -9.00 -6.80
CA ILE A 153 5.95 -8.95 -8.08
C ILE A 153 5.53 -7.51 -8.35
N VAL A 154 6.08 -6.87 -9.37
CA VAL A 154 5.55 -5.59 -9.87
C VAL A 154 4.17 -5.84 -10.51
N LYS A 155 3.12 -5.30 -9.90
CA LYS A 155 1.71 -5.52 -10.31
C LYS A 155 1.22 -4.49 -11.31
N ASN A 156 1.55 -3.22 -11.10
CA ASN A 156 1.06 -2.12 -11.93
C ASN A 156 1.91 -0.85 -11.76
N ALA A 157 1.81 0.07 -12.72
CA ALA A 157 2.20 1.45 -12.52
C ALA A 157 1.17 2.18 -11.64
N ALA A 158 1.64 3.06 -10.77
CA ALA A 158 0.84 3.82 -9.81
C ALA A 158 0.81 5.34 -10.11
N GLY A 159 1.27 5.72 -11.30
CA GLY A 159 1.54 7.11 -11.71
C GLY A 159 3.01 7.29 -12.11
N GLU A 160 3.36 8.50 -12.54
CA GLU A 160 4.72 8.86 -12.98
C GLU A 160 5.78 8.44 -11.94
N GLY A 161 6.71 7.59 -12.36
CA GLY A 161 7.81 7.08 -11.56
C GLY A 161 7.36 6.26 -10.35
N SER A 162 6.16 5.66 -10.36
CA SER A 162 5.67 4.88 -9.22
C SER A 162 5.10 3.52 -9.61
N LEU A 163 5.39 2.51 -8.80
CA LEU A 163 5.04 1.11 -9.01
C LEU A 163 4.31 0.56 -7.79
N ILE A 164 3.34 -0.34 -8.01
CA ILE A 164 2.78 -1.19 -6.97
C ILE A 164 3.52 -2.53 -7.01
N VAL A 165 4.11 -2.90 -5.88
CA VAL A 165 4.86 -4.15 -5.72
C VAL A 165 4.13 -5.00 -4.68
N HIS A 166 3.89 -6.26 -5.02
CA HIS A 166 3.41 -7.28 -4.11
C HIS A 166 4.59 -8.10 -3.58
N GLU A 167 4.77 -8.14 -2.28
CA GLU A 167 5.88 -8.83 -1.63
C GLU A 167 5.46 -9.45 -0.29
N THR A 168 6.38 -10.17 0.33
CA THR A 168 6.17 -10.77 1.64
C THR A 168 6.70 -9.86 2.75
N VAL A 169 5.90 -9.67 3.80
CA VAL A 169 6.29 -8.93 5.01
C VAL A 169 6.23 -9.83 6.24
N ASP A 170 7.23 -9.68 7.11
CA ASP A 170 7.37 -10.43 8.36
C ASP A 170 7.16 -9.50 9.57
N VAL A 171 5.92 -9.17 9.86
CA VAL A 171 5.50 -8.33 11.00
C VAL A 171 4.29 -8.97 11.65
N PHE A 172 4.42 -9.46 12.89
CA PHE A 172 3.37 -10.22 13.58
C PHE A 172 2.89 -11.47 12.82
N GLY A 173 3.83 -12.14 12.17
CA GLY A 173 3.62 -13.24 11.23
C GLY A 173 4.05 -12.87 9.81
N THR A 174 3.92 -13.83 8.89
CA THR A 174 4.25 -13.65 7.48
C THR A 174 3.00 -13.40 6.65
N TYR A 175 3.01 -12.35 5.83
CA TYR A 175 1.88 -11.92 5.02
C TYR A 175 2.32 -11.49 3.62
N GLY A 176 1.49 -11.75 2.61
CA GLY A 176 1.58 -11.03 1.35
C GLY A 176 1.05 -9.61 1.53
N ALA A 177 1.77 -8.61 1.05
CA ALA A 177 1.42 -7.20 1.17
C ALA A 177 1.75 -6.44 -0.12
N GLU A 178 1.03 -5.35 -0.34
CA GLU A 178 1.25 -4.41 -1.44
C GLU A 178 1.85 -3.12 -0.92
N CYS A 179 2.90 -2.64 -1.59
CA CYS A 179 3.58 -1.40 -1.28
C CYS A 179 3.80 -0.59 -2.56
N ARG A 180 3.77 0.74 -2.44
CA ARG A 180 4.22 1.63 -3.50
C ARG A 180 5.71 1.87 -3.39
N TYR A 181 6.36 1.78 -4.54
CA TYR A 181 7.73 2.21 -4.73
C TYR A 181 7.75 3.43 -5.63
N SER A 182 8.66 4.35 -5.34
CA SER A 182 9.12 5.35 -6.28
C SER A 182 10.33 4.80 -7.01
N LEU A 183 10.33 4.93 -8.33
CA LEU A 183 11.42 4.57 -9.22
C LEU A 183 12.20 5.83 -9.57
N LYS A 184 13.40 6.00 -9.00
CA LYS A 184 14.29 7.11 -9.32
C LYS A 184 15.26 6.70 -10.42
N ASP A 185 15.48 7.61 -11.36
CA ASP A 185 16.35 7.41 -12.52
C ASP A 185 16.05 6.07 -13.24
N GLY A 186 14.79 5.64 -13.26
CA GLY A 186 14.33 4.40 -13.91
C GLY A 186 14.75 3.07 -13.25
N LEU A 187 15.57 3.07 -12.20
CA LEU A 187 16.15 1.81 -11.65
C LEU A 187 16.32 1.76 -10.12
N GLU A 188 16.28 2.90 -9.42
CA GLU A 188 16.45 2.95 -7.96
C GLU A 188 15.09 2.92 -7.25
N PHE A 189 14.87 1.89 -6.43
CA PHE A 189 13.64 1.66 -5.69
C PHE A 189 13.64 2.34 -4.32
N GLU A 190 12.66 3.20 -4.07
CA GLU A 190 12.41 3.76 -2.73
C GLU A 190 10.98 3.46 -2.29
N VAL A 191 10.82 2.85 -1.12
CA VAL A 191 9.51 2.64 -0.48
C VAL A 191 8.83 3.99 -0.27
N SER A 192 7.63 4.16 -0.82
CA SER A 192 6.90 5.44 -0.83
C SER A 192 5.52 5.36 -0.16
N SER A 193 5.06 4.16 0.22
CA SER A 193 3.88 3.97 1.08
C SER A 193 4.15 2.92 2.15
N PRO A 194 3.27 2.82 3.18
CA PRO A 194 3.17 1.60 3.98
C PRO A 194 2.82 0.37 3.13
N TYR A 195 3.08 -0.79 3.71
CA TYR A 195 2.70 -2.11 3.21
C TYR A 195 1.27 -2.41 3.64
N THR A 196 0.36 -2.51 2.68
CA THR A 196 -1.03 -2.92 2.92
C THR A 196 -1.14 -4.43 2.81
N VAL A 197 -1.59 -5.10 3.85
CA VAL A 197 -1.70 -6.57 3.86
C VAL A 197 -2.83 -7.02 2.93
N VAL A 198 -2.52 -7.97 2.04
CA VAL A 198 -3.50 -8.54 1.10
C VAL A 198 -4.43 -9.50 1.84
N GLN A 199 -5.72 -9.16 1.86
CA GLN A 199 -6.75 -10.01 2.45
C GLN A 199 -7.31 -10.97 1.41
N TYR A 200 -7.29 -12.27 1.72
CA TYR A 200 -7.83 -13.35 0.89
C TYR A 200 -8.96 -14.10 1.61
N GLU A 201 -9.63 -15.03 0.93
CA GLU A 201 -10.68 -15.85 1.55
C GLU A 201 -10.11 -16.69 2.71
N GLY A 202 -10.68 -16.56 3.92
CA GLY A 202 -10.17 -17.22 5.13
C GLY A 202 -9.10 -16.41 5.88
N PHE A 203 -8.80 -15.17 5.44
CA PHE A 203 -7.81 -14.32 6.09
C PHE A 203 -8.13 -14.02 7.57
N GLU A 204 -9.40 -14.08 7.96
CA GLU A 204 -9.83 -13.96 9.36
C GLU A 204 -9.22 -15.03 10.29
N GLU A 205 -8.74 -16.16 9.76
CA GLU A 205 -8.03 -17.18 10.53
C GLU A 205 -6.60 -16.74 10.90
N ARG A 206 -6.09 -15.65 10.31
CA ARG A 206 -4.77 -15.06 10.62
C ARG A 206 -4.78 -14.13 11.84
N LYS A 207 -5.92 -13.99 12.53
CA LYS A 207 -6.00 -13.19 13.75
C LYS A 207 -5.00 -13.67 14.80
N ILE A 208 -4.41 -12.71 15.50
CA ILE A 208 -3.59 -12.95 16.69
C ILE A 208 -4.37 -12.51 17.93
N THR A 209 -4.12 -13.17 19.06
CA THR A 209 -4.83 -12.88 20.33
C THR A 209 -3.86 -12.31 21.35
N VAL A 210 -4.20 -11.18 21.95
CA VAL A 210 -3.45 -10.60 23.07
C VAL A 210 -3.53 -11.54 24.28
N ILE A 211 -2.42 -11.98 24.85
CA ILE A 211 -2.39 -12.92 25.99
C ILE A 211 -2.10 -12.28 27.35
N ARG A 212 -1.76 -10.99 27.37
CA ARG A 212 -1.48 -10.22 28.59
C ARG A 212 -2.32 -8.95 28.62
N ASP A 213 -2.73 -8.55 29.82
CA ASP A 213 -3.35 -7.26 30.00
C ASP A 213 -2.36 -6.12 29.77
N ASP A 214 -2.91 -4.95 29.52
CA ASP A 214 -2.18 -3.68 29.40
C ASP A 214 -1.19 -3.63 28.23
N LEU A 215 -1.52 -4.26 27.09
CA LEU A 215 -0.74 -4.10 25.85
C LEU A 215 -0.83 -2.63 25.39
N PRO A 216 0.30 -1.89 25.34
CA PRO A 216 0.29 -0.50 24.88
C PRO A 216 0.00 -0.41 23.39
N ALA A 217 -0.99 0.39 23.03
CA ALA A 217 -1.40 0.63 21.66
C ALA A 217 -1.99 2.04 21.50
N GLN A 218 -2.38 2.40 20.28
CA GLN A 218 -3.08 3.64 20.01
C GLN A 218 -4.31 3.39 19.14
N ALA A 219 -5.46 3.93 19.50
CA ALA A 219 -6.73 3.69 18.80
C ALA A 219 -7.13 4.88 17.92
N PHE A 220 -7.60 4.61 16.71
CA PHE A 220 -8.20 5.62 15.84
C PHE A 220 -9.68 5.81 16.21
N LEU A 221 -10.06 7.03 16.58
CA LEU A 221 -11.42 7.38 17.02
C LEU A 221 -11.95 8.55 16.17
N ASP A 222 -13.10 8.35 15.53
CA ASP A 222 -13.91 9.40 14.88
C ASP A 222 -13.15 10.33 13.91
N GLY A 223 -12.15 9.80 13.18
CA GLY A 223 -11.36 10.59 12.22
C GLY A 223 -10.34 11.53 12.86
N VAL A 224 -10.08 11.37 14.16
CA VAL A 224 -9.06 12.09 14.93
C VAL A 224 -7.79 11.24 15.00
N GLU A 225 -6.65 11.90 15.32
CA GLU A 225 -5.38 11.23 15.61
C GLU A 225 -5.50 10.14 16.68
N TYR A 226 -4.52 9.24 16.71
CA TYR A 226 -4.51 8.12 17.62
C TYR A 226 -4.46 8.54 19.10
N GLU A 227 -5.34 7.99 19.93
CA GLU A 227 -5.25 8.10 21.40
C GLU A 227 -4.57 6.87 21.99
N ASP A 228 -3.69 7.08 22.97
CA ASP A 228 -3.04 5.98 23.68
C ASP A 228 -4.08 5.15 24.46
N VAL A 229 -4.04 3.84 24.27
CA VAL A 229 -4.93 2.87 24.91
C VAL A 229 -4.14 1.67 25.42
N LEU A 230 -4.74 0.95 26.37
CA LEU A 230 -4.24 -0.32 26.87
C LEU A 230 -5.21 -1.41 26.47
N LEU A 231 -4.76 -2.37 25.65
CA LEU A 231 -5.60 -3.48 25.23
C LEU A 231 -5.60 -4.58 26.30
N PRO A 232 -6.78 -5.12 26.67
CA PRO A 232 -6.87 -6.25 27.59
C PRO A 232 -6.49 -7.56 26.92
N ALA A 233 -6.14 -8.56 27.74
CA ALA A 233 -6.00 -9.94 27.28
C ALA A 233 -7.31 -10.43 26.64
N GLY A 234 -7.19 -11.26 25.61
CA GLY A 234 -8.30 -11.76 24.80
C GLY A 234 -8.71 -10.85 23.64
N THR A 235 -8.09 -9.67 23.47
CA THR A 235 -8.34 -8.84 22.29
C THR A 235 -7.80 -9.56 21.04
N GLU A 236 -8.66 -9.77 20.04
CA GLU A 236 -8.25 -10.29 18.74
C GLU A 236 -7.90 -9.14 17.78
N LEU A 237 -6.80 -9.32 17.06
CA LEU A 237 -6.24 -8.34 16.14
C LEU A 237 -5.93 -8.98 14.79
N LEU A 238 -6.28 -8.30 13.72
CA LEU A 238 -5.94 -8.69 12.35
C LEU A 238 -5.08 -7.60 11.72
N LEU A 239 -3.87 -7.95 11.28
CA LEU A 239 -2.95 -6.99 10.66
C LEU A 239 -3.50 -6.53 9.31
N ILE A 240 -3.48 -5.23 9.07
CA ILE A 240 -3.96 -4.62 7.81
C ILE A 240 -2.89 -3.75 7.14
N GLU A 241 -1.95 -3.19 7.90
CA GLU A 241 -0.89 -2.34 7.35
C GLU A 241 0.35 -2.32 8.26
N THR A 242 1.54 -2.13 7.71
CA THR A 242 2.78 -1.89 8.46
C THR A 242 3.76 -1.06 7.64
N ASP A 243 4.73 -0.41 8.29
CA ASP A 243 5.90 0.17 7.64
C ASP A 243 7.14 -0.74 7.70
N CYS A 244 6.98 -1.99 8.17
CA CYS A 244 8.05 -2.96 8.37
C CYS A 244 9.20 -2.44 9.25
N LYS A 245 8.93 -1.45 10.13
CA LYS A 245 9.99 -0.75 10.87
C LYS A 245 9.57 -0.29 12.26
N SER A 246 8.42 0.34 12.38
CA SER A 246 8.03 1.08 13.57
C SER A 246 6.59 0.82 14.03
N TYR A 247 5.71 0.25 13.20
CA TYR A 247 4.38 -0.14 13.66
C TYR A 247 3.73 -1.28 12.88
N GLY A 248 2.75 -1.93 13.51
CA GLY A 248 1.68 -2.66 12.85
C GLY A 248 0.33 -1.97 13.11
N LEU A 249 -0.49 -1.86 12.06
CA LEU A 249 -1.85 -1.35 12.10
C LEU A 249 -2.81 -2.53 11.98
N PHE A 250 -3.79 -2.58 12.87
CA PHE A 250 -4.70 -3.71 13.03
C PHE A 250 -6.14 -3.28 13.00
N THR A 251 -7.02 -4.20 12.64
CA THR A 251 -8.44 -4.12 12.94
C THR A 251 -8.83 -5.10 14.05
N THR A 252 -9.73 -4.68 14.93
CA THR A 252 -10.34 -5.51 15.98
C THR A 252 -11.67 -6.10 15.51
N GLU A 253 -12.25 -7.03 16.27
CA GLU A 253 -13.58 -7.60 15.98
C GLU A 253 -14.70 -6.55 15.89
N ASP A 254 -14.59 -5.44 16.63
CA ASP A 254 -15.53 -4.32 16.58
C ASP A 254 -15.15 -3.25 15.53
N ASN A 255 -14.27 -3.59 14.59
CA ASN A 255 -13.79 -2.75 13.48
C ASN A 255 -13.08 -1.46 13.93
N LYS A 256 -12.51 -1.43 15.14
CA LYS A 256 -11.62 -0.34 15.54
C LYS A 256 -10.28 -0.54 14.88
N ILE A 257 -9.62 0.58 14.57
CA ILE A 257 -8.26 0.57 14.04
C ILE A 257 -7.30 0.84 15.19
N ILE A 258 -6.36 -0.08 15.39
CA ILE A 258 -5.37 -0.04 16.46
C ILE A 258 -3.97 -0.02 15.84
N ARG A 259 -3.13 0.91 16.29
CA ARG A 259 -1.71 0.95 15.97
C ARG A 259 -0.90 0.44 17.15
N ILE A 260 0.01 -0.48 16.90
CA ILE A 260 0.97 -0.99 17.88
C ILE A 260 2.36 -0.60 17.41
N ALA A 261 3.09 0.13 18.26
CA ALA A 261 4.46 0.50 17.99
C ALA A 261 5.39 -0.70 18.20
N ILE A 262 6.32 -0.90 17.27
CA ILE A 262 7.29 -1.99 17.31
C ILE A 262 8.71 -1.47 17.18
N THR A 263 9.64 -2.28 17.66
CA THR A 263 11.08 -2.08 17.48
C THR A 263 11.75 -3.40 17.14
N LYS A 264 12.88 -3.33 16.45
CA LYS A 264 13.74 -4.48 16.17
C LYS A 264 15.05 -4.32 16.93
N LYS A 265 15.51 -5.40 17.56
CA LYS A 265 16.83 -5.44 18.21
C LYS A 265 17.83 -6.08 17.24
N PRO A 266 19.10 -5.60 17.18
CA PRO A 266 20.06 -6.03 16.15
C PRO A 266 20.31 -7.55 16.07
N ASP A 267 20.15 -8.28 17.17
CA ASP A 267 20.47 -9.71 17.27
C ASP A 267 19.25 -10.59 17.58
N GLU A 268 18.02 -10.05 17.46
CA GLU A 268 16.79 -10.80 17.72
C GLU A 268 15.90 -10.83 16.47
N TRP A 269 15.32 -12.00 16.19
CA TRP A 269 14.52 -12.25 14.98
C TRP A 269 13.21 -11.44 14.98
N GLY A 270 12.43 -11.56 16.06
CA GLY A 270 11.08 -11.02 16.18
C GLY A 270 11.01 -9.55 16.59
N TRP A 271 9.78 -9.08 16.76
CA TRP A 271 9.46 -7.70 17.11
C TRP A 271 9.29 -7.48 18.61
N PHE A 272 9.53 -6.25 19.05
CA PHE A 272 9.39 -5.84 20.45
C PHE A 272 8.41 -4.68 20.61
N ILE A 273 7.54 -4.81 21.60
CA ILE A 273 6.56 -3.81 22.00
C ILE A 273 6.90 -3.39 23.43
N ASP A 274 7.28 -2.12 23.59
CA ASP A 274 7.82 -1.58 24.84
C ASP A 274 8.94 -2.45 25.45
N GLY A 275 9.82 -2.95 24.57
CA GLY A 275 10.98 -3.78 24.94
C GLY A 275 10.67 -5.26 25.25
N ILE A 276 9.40 -5.67 25.24
CA ILE A 276 8.94 -7.05 25.45
C ILE A 276 8.69 -7.72 24.10
N SER A 277 9.08 -9.00 23.96
CA SER A 277 8.91 -9.77 22.72
C SER A 277 7.43 -9.88 22.34
N GLU A 278 7.13 -9.81 21.04
CA GLU A 278 5.79 -10.07 20.50
C GLU A 278 5.25 -11.45 20.91
N GLU A 279 6.12 -12.46 21.04
CA GLU A 279 5.74 -13.81 21.48
C GLU A 279 5.24 -13.86 22.93
N GLU A 280 5.62 -12.87 23.75
CA GLU A 280 5.07 -12.73 25.10
C GLU A 280 3.74 -11.97 25.11
N TRP A 281 3.43 -11.22 24.06
CA TRP A 281 2.21 -10.41 23.96
C TRP A 281 1.07 -11.12 23.24
N PHE A 282 1.38 -12.01 22.29
CA PHE A 282 0.39 -12.63 21.42
C PHE A 282 0.48 -14.15 21.34
N ASP A 283 -0.67 -14.77 21.17
CA ASP A 283 -0.83 -16.12 20.63
C ASP A 283 -1.29 -16.05 19.16
N GLY A 284 -1.03 -17.10 18.39
CA GLY A 284 -1.43 -17.19 16.97
C GLY A 284 -0.46 -16.56 15.97
N LEU A 285 0.73 -16.11 16.41
CA LEU A 285 1.79 -15.65 15.50
C LEU A 285 2.20 -16.81 14.56
N SER A 286 2.11 -16.59 13.25
CA SER A 286 2.48 -17.58 12.24
C SER A 286 3.41 -16.94 11.21
N TYR A 287 4.68 -17.29 11.33
CA TYR A 287 5.75 -16.94 10.38
C TYR A 287 6.00 -18.12 9.44
N SER A 288 6.28 -17.81 8.17
CA SER A 288 6.72 -18.76 7.14
C SER A 288 8.24 -18.72 7.03
N GLY A 289 8.85 -19.87 6.75
CA GLY A 289 10.29 -20.02 6.51
C GLY A 289 10.64 -21.43 6.06
#